data_AF-A0A8C2NX91-F1
#
_entry.id   AF-A0A8C2NX91-F1
#
_cell.length_a   1.000
_cell.length_b   1.000
_cell.length_c   1.000
_cell.angle_alpha   90.00
_cell.angle_beta   90.00
_cell.angle_gamma   90.00
#
_symmetry.space_group_name_H-M   'P 1'
#
loop_
_entity.id
_entity.type
_entity.pdbx_description
1 polymer ?
#
loop_
_entity_poly.entity_id
_entity_poly.type
_entity_poly.pdbx_seq_one_letter_code
_entity_poly.pdbx_strand_id
1 'polypeptide(L)'
;MTVTPTKCAELRVSVVVFVQEACAFSIAGNLGIRAPQPSSAEMPPQLSDGLNYSAKIVRGSLDSLPQAVREFVESSAKLCRPDQVHICDGSEEENRQLLSHMEEEGVIKRLKKYDNCWLALTDPRDVARIESKTVIITREQRDTVPIPKTGLSQLGRWMSEEDFEKAFNVRFPGCMKGRTMYVIPFSMGPLGSPLSKIGIELTDSPYVVASMRIMTRMGAAVLEALGDGEFVKCLHSVGCPLPLKNFGHHQPQGPEEVLCGCVSQCLREDQPGHDEPHSPGMESRVCG
;
A
#
# COMPACT_ATOMS: atom_id res chain seq x y z
N MET A 1 -20.06 -33.86 21.80
CA MET A 1 -19.11 -33.19 20.89
C MET A 1 -19.35 -31.70 21.00
N THR A 2 -18.73 -31.08 22.00
CA THR A 2 -18.80 -29.65 22.27
C THR A 2 -17.93 -28.92 21.26
N VAL A 3 -18.56 -28.14 20.39
CA VAL A 3 -17.89 -27.24 19.44
C VAL A 3 -17.35 -26.07 20.25
N THR A 4 -16.04 -26.02 20.47
CA THR A 4 -15.36 -24.85 21.00
C THR A 4 -15.41 -23.72 19.96
N PRO A 5 -15.74 -22.48 20.34
CA PRO A 5 -15.74 -21.36 19.42
C PRO A 5 -14.28 -21.04 19.08
N THR A 6 -13.91 -21.25 17.82
CA THR A 6 -12.62 -20.82 17.30
C THR A 6 -12.61 -19.30 17.33
N LYS A 7 -11.69 -18.71 18.10
CA LYS A 7 -11.43 -17.26 18.07
C LYS A 7 -11.21 -16.86 16.62
N CYS A 8 -12.06 -15.96 16.08
CA CYS A 8 -11.77 -15.27 14.83
C CYS A 8 -10.44 -14.56 15.00
N ALA A 9 -9.40 -15.05 14.33
CA ALA A 9 -8.14 -14.32 14.21
C ALA A 9 -8.44 -13.02 13.44
N GLU A 10 -8.13 -11.87 14.05
CA GLU A 10 -8.09 -10.60 13.35
C GLU A 10 -7.02 -10.71 12.26
N LEU A 11 -7.43 -10.87 10.99
CA LEU A 11 -6.52 -10.75 9.86
C LEU A 11 -6.04 -9.31 9.78
N ARG A 12 -4.82 -9.04 10.27
CA ARG A 12 -4.10 -7.80 10.00
C ARG A 12 -3.35 -7.96 8.68
N VAL A 13 -3.84 -7.30 7.64
CA VAL A 13 -3.17 -7.20 6.34
C VAL A 13 -2.03 -6.20 6.51
N SER A 14 -0.78 -6.67 6.48
CA SER A 14 0.39 -5.86 6.80
C SER A 14 1.06 -5.28 5.56
N VAL A 15 0.97 -5.96 4.40
CA VAL A 15 1.49 -5.46 3.13
C VAL A 15 0.53 -5.77 2.00
N VAL A 16 0.02 -4.73 1.32
CA VAL A 16 -0.70 -4.90 0.04
C VAL A 16 0.21 -4.46 -1.08
N VAL A 17 0.61 -5.42 -1.90
CA VAL A 17 1.37 -5.19 -3.12
C VAL A 17 0.42 -5.12 -4.29
N PHE A 18 0.36 -3.97 -4.96
CA PHE A 18 -0.37 -3.81 -6.22
C PHE A 18 0.64 -3.69 -7.38
N VAL A 19 0.35 -4.35 -8.50
CA VAL A 19 1.07 -4.17 -9.78
C VAL A 19 0.03 -3.93 -10.87
N GLN A 20 -1.04 -3.21 -10.56
CA GLN A 20 -2.16 -3.04 -11.49
C GLN A 20 -2.83 -1.67 -11.36
N GLU A 21 -2.93 -0.93 -12.47
CA GLU A 21 -3.66 0.33 -12.55
C GLU A 21 -5.12 0.07 -12.94
N ALA A 22 -5.96 -0.33 -11.98
CA ALA A 22 -7.39 -0.43 -12.25
C ALA A 22 -8.07 0.95 -12.14
N CYS A 23 -8.68 1.41 -13.25
CA CYS A 23 -9.34 2.70 -13.37
C CYS A 23 -10.46 2.95 -12.33
N ALA A 24 -10.48 4.17 -11.76
CA ALA A 24 -11.61 4.71 -11.01
C ALA A 24 -12.22 5.96 -11.68
N PHE A 25 -13.55 6.00 -11.72
CA PHE A 25 -14.42 6.97 -12.41
C PHE A 25 -14.49 8.34 -11.68
N SER A 26 -14.62 9.40 -12.48
CA SER A 26 -14.66 10.84 -12.12
C SER A 26 -15.98 11.30 -11.49
N ILE A 27 -15.96 12.06 -10.37
CA ILE A 27 -17.00 13.04 -9.95
C ILE A 27 -16.38 14.18 -9.09
N ALA A 28 -16.83 15.41 -9.36
CA ALA A 28 -16.37 16.71 -8.83
C ALA A 28 -16.93 17.10 -7.44
N GLY A 29 -16.25 18.02 -6.73
CA GLY A 29 -16.79 18.74 -5.56
C GLY A 29 -15.74 19.58 -4.81
N ASN A 30 -16.13 20.78 -4.37
CA ASN A 30 -15.32 21.99 -4.19
C ASN A 30 -15.31 22.52 -2.73
N LEU A 31 -14.46 23.53 -2.49
CA LEU A 31 -14.39 24.53 -1.39
C LEU A 31 -13.39 24.31 -0.24
N GLY A 32 -12.55 25.34 -0.05
CA GLY A 32 -11.44 25.41 0.89
C GLY A 32 -11.75 26.14 2.20
N ILE A 33 -10.68 26.41 2.97
CA ILE A 33 -10.43 27.53 3.89
C ILE A 33 -8.98 27.40 4.41
N ARG A 34 -8.37 28.55 4.76
CA ARG A 34 -6.94 28.81 4.96
C ARG A 34 -6.57 29.01 6.44
N ALA A 35 -5.27 28.83 6.73
CA ALA A 35 -4.42 29.44 7.79
C ALA A 35 -4.21 28.64 9.09
N PRO A 36 -3.19 28.95 9.94
CA PRO A 36 -1.77 29.32 9.70
C PRO A 36 -0.76 28.51 10.59
N GLN A 37 0.54 28.75 10.39
CA GLN A 37 1.73 28.15 11.04
C GLN A 37 2.00 28.63 12.49
N PRO A 38 2.77 27.86 13.30
CA PRO A 38 4.06 28.36 13.82
C PRO A 38 5.15 27.24 13.99
N SER A 39 6.38 27.45 13.51
CA SER A 39 7.60 27.95 14.19
C SER A 39 8.34 27.00 15.16
N SER A 40 9.45 26.44 14.64
CA SER A 40 10.80 26.28 15.24
C SER A 40 10.96 25.77 16.69
N ALA A 41 11.61 24.59 16.81
CA ALA A 41 12.55 24.29 17.89
C ALA A 41 13.60 23.28 17.42
N GLU A 42 14.87 23.57 17.72
CA GLU A 42 16.09 22.92 17.23
C GLU A 42 16.35 21.53 17.84
N MET A 43 17.04 20.68 17.06
CA MET A 43 17.48 19.33 17.42
C MET A 43 18.86 19.31 18.11
N PRO A 44 19.11 18.39 19.06
CA PRO A 44 20.45 18.01 19.50
C PRO A 44 21.06 16.87 18.63
N PRO A 45 22.38 16.63 18.72
CA PRO A 45 23.23 16.27 17.58
C PRO A 45 23.21 14.78 17.21
N GLN A 46 23.29 14.50 15.91
CA GLN A 46 23.39 13.15 15.35
C GLN A 46 24.83 12.63 15.36
N LEU A 47 24.98 11.35 15.73
CA LEU A 47 26.21 10.58 15.65
C LEU A 47 26.15 9.59 14.47
N SER A 48 27.10 9.77 13.54
CA SER A 48 27.65 8.86 12.53
C SER A 48 26.78 8.32 11.39
N ASP A 49 27.11 8.85 10.20
CA ASP A 49 26.81 8.42 8.84
C ASP A 49 26.99 6.91 8.56
N GLY A 50 25.97 6.32 7.94
CA GLY A 50 26.08 5.04 7.25
C GLY A 50 24.78 4.72 6.52
N LEU A 51 24.81 4.80 5.17
CA LEU A 51 23.72 4.57 4.20
C LEU A 51 22.98 5.85 3.76
N ASN A 52 23.71 6.77 3.16
CA ASN A 52 23.19 7.99 2.54
C ASN A 52 22.32 7.62 1.31
N TYR A 53 21.01 7.67 1.50
CA TYR A 53 20.00 7.38 0.50
C TYR A 53 19.85 8.60 -0.44
N SER A 54 20.16 8.46 -1.72
CA SER A 54 20.34 9.58 -2.65
C SER A 54 19.07 10.03 -3.40
N ALA A 55 17.87 9.54 -3.04
CA ALA A 55 16.67 10.01 -3.72
C ALA A 55 16.31 11.41 -3.25
N LYS A 56 16.06 12.29 -4.20
CA LYS A 56 15.78 13.69 -3.93
C LYS A 56 14.34 13.83 -3.43
N ILE A 57 14.16 14.30 -2.20
CA ILE A 57 12.83 14.70 -1.74
C ILE A 57 12.44 15.96 -2.51
N VAL A 58 11.37 15.87 -3.31
CA VAL A 58 10.89 17.00 -4.14
C VAL A 58 9.73 17.75 -3.51
N ARG A 59 8.96 17.09 -2.64
CA ARG A 59 7.85 17.70 -1.90
C ARG A 59 7.68 17.04 -0.54
N GLY A 60 7.43 17.86 0.49
CA GLY A 60 7.34 17.43 1.88
C GLY A 60 8.70 17.29 2.57
N SER A 61 8.70 16.76 3.79
CA SER A 61 9.91 16.46 4.56
C SER A 61 9.80 15.10 5.23
N LEU A 62 10.83 14.25 5.09
CA LEU A 62 10.90 12.97 5.80
C LEU A 62 10.99 13.16 7.32
N ASP A 63 11.55 14.27 7.79
CA ASP A 63 11.67 14.56 9.23
C ASP A 63 10.32 14.91 9.87
N SER A 64 9.33 15.30 9.07
CA SER A 64 7.97 15.57 9.55
C SER A 64 7.08 14.33 9.57
N LEU A 65 7.56 13.19 9.05
CA LEU A 65 6.81 11.94 9.07
C LEU A 65 6.96 11.23 10.42
N PRO A 66 5.91 10.53 10.89
CA PRO A 66 6.04 9.61 12.01
C PRO A 66 7.13 8.58 11.76
N GLN A 67 7.82 8.15 12.82
CA GLN A 67 9.01 7.30 12.70
C GLN A 67 8.74 6.03 11.88
N ALA A 68 7.64 5.32 12.16
CA ALA A 68 7.29 4.10 11.45
C ALA A 68 6.98 4.33 9.95
N VAL A 69 6.41 5.50 9.60
CA VAL A 69 6.16 5.89 8.21
C VAL A 69 7.47 6.20 7.51
N ARG A 70 8.35 6.97 8.16
CA ARG A 70 9.69 7.28 7.64
C ARG A 70 10.49 6.01 7.36
N GLU A 71 10.54 5.07 8.30
CA GLU A 71 11.23 3.79 8.14
C GLU A 71 10.66 2.97 6.97
N PHE A 72 9.33 2.97 6.81
CA PHE A 72 8.68 2.30 5.68
C PHE A 72 9.02 2.94 4.34
N VAL A 73 9.00 4.28 4.27
CA VAL A 73 9.41 5.02 3.06
C VAL A 73 10.88 4.73 2.76
N GLU A 74 11.80 4.94 3.71
CA GLU A 74 13.23 4.77 3.50
C GLU A 74 13.61 3.33 3.10
N SER A 75 13.03 2.32 3.75
CA SER A 75 13.29 0.91 3.42
C SER A 75 12.79 0.54 2.02
N SER A 76 11.58 0.97 1.66
CA SER A 76 11.00 0.75 0.33
C SER A 76 11.77 1.50 -0.75
N ALA A 77 12.24 2.70 -0.44
CA ALA A 77 12.98 3.53 -1.36
C ALA A 77 14.39 2.96 -1.58
N LYS A 78 15.07 2.41 -0.55
CA LYS A 78 16.32 1.63 -0.70
C LYS A 78 16.15 0.42 -1.63
N LEU A 79 15.01 -0.27 -1.54
CA LEU A 79 14.68 -1.41 -2.39
C LEU A 79 14.37 -1.00 -3.84
N CYS A 80 13.44 -0.07 -4.02
CA CYS A 80 12.88 0.28 -5.33
C CYS A 80 13.76 1.25 -6.13
N ARG A 81 14.67 1.97 -5.46
CA ARG A 81 15.60 2.96 -6.02
C ARG A 81 14.94 4.03 -6.91
N PRO A 82 13.92 4.76 -6.43
CA PRO A 82 13.39 5.92 -7.13
C PRO A 82 14.42 7.07 -7.19
N ASP A 83 14.29 7.93 -8.19
CA ASP A 83 15.13 9.12 -8.32
C ASP A 83 14.66 10.25 -7.40
N GLN A 84 13.34 10.32 -7.19
CA GLN A 84 12.68 11.36 -6.41
C GLN A 84 11.67 10.75 -5.45
N VAL A 85 11.44 11.43 -4.32
CA VAL A 85 10.38 11.09 -3.37
C VAL A 85 9.45 12.29 -3.22
N HIS A 86 8.16 12.07 -3.39
CA HIS A 86 7.11 13.08 -3.28
C HIS A 86 6.12 12.66 -2.20
N ILE A 87 6.06 13.41 -1.09
CA ILE A 87 5.08 13.16 -0.04
C ILE A 87 3.80 13.92 -0.38
N CYS A 88 2.70 13.20 -0.60
CA CYS A 88 1.44 13.77 -1.05
C CYS A 88 0.73 14.53 0.07
N ASP A 89 0.35 15.78 -0.22
CA ASP A 89 -0.39 16.63 0.72
C ASP A 89 -1.91 16.56 0.52
N GLY A 90 -2.38 16.05 -0.63
CA GLY A 90 -3.80 15.92 -0.99
C GLY A 90 -4.45 17.23 -1.47
N SER A 91 -3.69 18.32 -1.55
CA SER A 91 -4.17 19.63 -1.95
C SER A 91 -4.70 19.65 -3.39
N GLU A 92 -5.59 20.60 -3.68
CA GLU A 92 -6.07 20.80 -5.06
C GLU A 92 -4.94 21.25 -5.99
N GLU A 93 -3.97 22.01 -5.47
CA GLU A 93 -2.82 22.48 -6.24
C GLU A 93 -1.90 21.32 -6.64
N GLU A 94 -1.60 20.41 -5.72
CA GLU A 94 -0.88 19.16 -6.02
C GLU A 94 -1.60 18.36 -7.12
N ASN A 95 -2.91 18.16 -6.97
CA ASN A 95 -3.70 17.43 -7.95
C ASN A 95 -3.68 18.10 -9.33
N ARG A 96 -3.79 19.43 -9.39
CA ARG A 96 -3.72 20.18 -10.65
C ARG A 96 -2.36 20.03 -11.32
N GLN A 97 -1.27 20.11 -10.56
CA GLN A 97 0.08 19.92 -11.06
C GLN A 97 0.29 18.51 -11.62
N LEU A 98 -0.18 17.48 -10.91
CA LEU A 98 -0.11 16.08 -11.36
C LEU A 98 -0.93 15.84 -12.64
N LEU A 99 -2.14 16.38 -12.72
CA LEU A 99 -3.00 16.25 -13.90
C LEU A 99 -2.40 16.95 -15.13
N SER A 100 -1.89 18.17 -14.97
CA SER A 100 -1.19 18.88 -16.05
C SER A 100 0.04 18.12 -16.52
N HIS A 101 0.85 17.61 -15.59
CA HIS A 101 2.04 16.83 -15.92
C HIS A 101 1.69 15.55 -16.69
N MET A 102 0.67 14.80 -16.25
CA MET A 102 0.20 13.60 -16.97
C MET A 102 -0.39 13.93 -18.35
N GLU A 103 -1.00 15.10 -18.53
CA GLU A 103 -1.49 15.56 -19.84
C GLU A 103 -0.33 15.90 -20.78
N GLU A 104 0.71 16.57 -20.27
CA GLU A 104 1.93 16.91 -21.03
C GLU A 104 2.70 15.65 -21.46
N GLU A 105 2.75 14.63 -20.60
CA GLU A 105 3.36 13.33 -20.91
C GLU A 105 2.49 12.45 -21.82
N GLY A 106 1.24 12.84 -22.07
CA GLY A 106 0.29 12.10 -22.90
C GLY A 106 -0.32 10.86 -22.24
N VAL A 107 -0.19 10.71 -20.92
CA VAL A 107 -0.77 9.62 -20.13
C VAL A 107 -2.29 9.79 -20.02
N ILE A 108 -2.75 11.04 -19.85
CA ILE A 108 -4.17 11.37 -19.79
C ILE A 108 -4.54 12.45 -20.80
N LYS A 109 -5.82 12.57 -21.11
CA LYS A 109 -6.37 13.60 -21.99
C LYS A 109 -7.50 14.36 -21.30
N ARG A 110 -7.44 15.68 -21.31
CA ARG A 110 -8.53 16.51 -20.78
C ARG A 110 -9.78 16.42 -21.66
N LEU A 111 -10.92 16.17 -21.03
CA LEU A 111 -12.23 16.11 -21.69
C LEU A 111 -12.87 17.50 -21.73
N LYS A 112 -12.61 18.26 -22.80
CA LYS A 112 -13.06 19.65 -22.97
C LYS A 112 -14.58 19.87 -22.86
N LYS A 113 -15.38 18.82 -22.99
CA LYS A 113 -16.86 18.89 -22.88
C LYS A 113 -17.35 19.00 -21.43
N TYR A 114 -16.56 18.56 -20.46
CA TYR A 114 -16.94 18.48 -19.06
C TYR A 114 -15.97 19.26 -18.18
N ASP A 115 -16.40 19.62 -16.98
CA ASP A 115 -15.55 20.35 -16.04
C ASP A 115 -14.66 19.39 -15.24
N ASN A 116 -13.37 19.70 -15.19
CA ASN A 116 -12.33 18.90 -14.53
C ASN A 116 -12.40 17.37 -14.77
N CYS A 117 -12.75 16.95 -15.99
CA CYS A 117 -12.78 15.54 -16.38
C CYS A 117 -11.58 15.17 -17.26
N TRP A 118 -11.11 13.95 -17.06
CA TRP A 118 -9.90 13.40 -17.68
C TRP A 118 -10.17 11.99 -18.19
N LEU A 119 -9.47 11.61 -19.26
CA LEU A 119 -9.54 10.29 -19.88
C LEU A 119 -8.14 9.67 -19.87
N ALA A 120 -8.01 8.51 -19.23
CA ALA A 120 -6.85 7.63 -19.36
C ALA A 120 -7.23 6.46 -20.26
N LEU A 121 -6.34 6.07 -21.17
CA LEU A 121 -6.49 4.88 -22.00
C LEU A 121 -5.37 3.90 -21.63
N THR A 122 -5.71 2.82 -20.94
CA THR A 122 -4.75 1.83 -20.45
C THR A 122 -4.35 0.84 -21.56
N ASP A 123 -3.28 0.08 -21.31
CA ASP A 123 -2.91 -1.06 -22.16
C ASP A 123 -4.07 -2.08 -22.15
N PRO A 124 -4.49 -2.64 -23.30
CA PRO A 124 -5.54 -3.66 -23.34
C PRO A 124 -5.24 -4.91 -22.49
N ARG A 125 -3.98 -5.12 -22.10
CA ARG A 125 -3.54 -6.19 -21.20
C ARG A 125 -3.70 -5.85 -19.72
N ASP A 126 -3.86 -4.56 -19.39
CA ASP A 126 -4.11 -4.05 -18.04
C ASP A 126 -5.47 -3.32 -17.98
N VAL A 127 -6.55 -4.10 -18.04
CA VAL A 127 -7.93 -3.59 -18.08
C VAL A 127 -8.81 -4.11 -16.95
N ALA A 128 -8.42 -5.21 -16.30
CA ALA A 128 -9.26 -5.89 -15.33
C ALA A 128 -8.43 -6.68 -14.33
N ARG A 129 -8.95 -6.81 -13.12
CA ARG A 129 -8.32 -7.61 -12.05
C ARG A 129 -7.97 -9.01 -12.55
N ILE A 130 -6.74 -9.44 -12.31
CA ILE A 130 -6.28 -10.77 -12.71
C ILE A 130 -6.27 -11.69 -11.47
N GLU A 131 -7.41 -12.35 -11.20
CA GLU A 131 -7.58 -13.20 -10.02
C GLU A 131 -6.52 -14.31 -9.90
N SER A 132 -6.03 -14.84 -11.03
CA SER A 132 -4.96 -15.84 -11.04
C SER A 132 -3.61 -15.34 -10.53
N LYS A 133 -3.44 -14.01 -10.46
CA LYS A 133 -2.25 -13.30 -9.97
C LYS A 133 -2.49 -12.56 -8.66
N THR A 134 -3.70 -12.65 -8.10
CA THR A 134 -4.04 -12.11 -6.78
C THR A 134 -3.88 -13.21 -5.74
N VAL A 135 -2.93 -13.07 -4.83
CA VAL A 135 -2.60 -14.07 -3.82
C VAL A 135 -2.66 -13.51 -2.41
N ILE A 136 -3.06 -14.34 -1.46
CA ILE A 136 -2.96 -14.06 -0.03
C ILE A 136 -1.85 -14.97 0.52
N ILE A 137 -0.96 -14.36 1.29
CA ILE A 137 0.19 -15.01 1.90
C ILE A 137 -0.11 -15.19 3.39
N THR A 138 -0.20 -16.46 3.79
CA THR A 138 -0.33 -16.92 5.18
C THR A 138 0.59 -18.11 5.40
N ARG A 139 1.02 -18.36 6.65
CA ARG A 139 1.84 -19.53 7.00
C ARG A 139 1.19 -20.84 6.56
N GLU A 140 -0.08 -21.01 6.88
CA GLU A 140 -0.86 -22.18 6.48
C GLU A 140 -1.84 -21.83 5.35
N GLN A 141 -1.90 -22.66 4.32
CA GLN A 141 -2.85 -22.50 3.21
C GLN A 141 -4.31 -22.47 3.69
N ARG A 142 -4.62 -23.25 4.73
CA ARG A 142 -5.98 -23.41 5.26
C ARG A 142 -6.55 -22.12 5.85
N ASP A 143 -5.69 -21.23 6.33
CA ASP A 143 -6.09 -19.92 6.86
C ASP A 143 -6.52 -18.96 5.75
N THR A 144 -6.02 -19.18 4.53
CA THR A 144 -6.37 -18.39 3.33
C THR A 144 -7.55 -19.00 2.58
N VAL A 145 -7.51 -20.31 2.31
CA VAL A 145 -8.56 -21.01 1.56
C VAL A 145 -8.83 -22.40 2.14
N PRO A 146 -10.10 -22.86 2.15
CA PRO A 146 -10.40 -24.26 2.44
C PRO A 146 -9.65 -25.19 1.49
N ILE A 147 -9.11 -26.30 2.02
CA ILE A 147 -8.42 -27.31 1.20
C ILE A 147 -9.47 -28.03 0.34
N PRO A 148 -9.45 -27.88 -1.00
CA PRO A 148 -10.45 -28.48 -1.86
C PRO A 148 -10.28 -30.01 -1.88
N LYS A 149 -11.39 -30.74 -2.00
CA LYS A 149 -11.37 -32.21 -2.14
C LYS A 149 -10.77 -32.65 -3.48
N THR A 150 -10.93 -31.84 -4.53
CA THR A 150 -10.44 -32.09 -5.89
C THR A 150 -10.15 -30.75 -6.57
N GLY A 151 -9.07 -30.68 -7.34
CA GLY A 151 -8.76 -29.52 -8.19
C GLY A 151 -8.29 -28.28 -7.41
N LEU A 152 -8.46 -27.10 -8.02
CA LEU A 152 -8.03 -25.82 -7.48
C LEU A 152 -9.17 -25.13 -6.69
N SER A 153 -8.80 -24.35 -5.67
CA SER A 153 -9.76 -23.51 -4.95
C SER A 153 -10.31 -22.41 -5.87
N GLN A 154 -11.61 -22.19 -5.81
CA GLN A 154 -12.31 -21.06 -6.45
C GLN A 154 -12.56 -19.90 -5.47
N LEU A 155 -12.20 -20.06 -4.20
CA LEU A 155 -12.47 -19.09 -3.12
C LEU A 155 -11.31 -18.13 -2.86
N GLY A 156 -10.22 -18.26 -3.61
CA GLY A 156 -9.02 -17.46 -3.45
C GLY A 156 -7.77 -18.23 -3.87
N ARG A 157 -6.62 -17.56 -3.83
CA ARG A 157 -5.33 -18.15 -4.18
C ARG A 157 -4.35 -17.90 -3.05
N TRP A 158 -3.74 -18.97 -2.59
CA TRP A 158 -2.70 -18.94 -1.57
C TRP A 158 -1.31 -19.02 -2.22
N MET A 159 -0.35 -18.33 -1.63
CA MET A 159 1.08 -18.42 -1.96
C MET A 159 1.86 -18.54 -0.66
N SER A 160 2.90 -19.40 -0.65
CA SER A 160 3.77 -19.55 0.52
C SER A 160 4.63 -18.30 0.74
N GLU A 161 5.07 -18.06 1.97
CA GLU A 161 5.98 -16.95 2.29
C GLU A 161 7.29 -17.05 1.48
N GLU A 162 7.82 -18.26 1.29
CA GLU A 162 9.04 -18.50 0.52
C GLU A 162 8.88 -18.17 -0.97
N ASP A 163 7.75 -18.56 -1.58
CA ASP A 163 7.50 -18.29 -2.99
C ASP A 163 7.20 -16.80 -3.23
N PHE A 164 6.53 -16.16 -2.27
CA PHE A 164 6.33 -14.72 -2.31
C PHE A 164 7.63 -13.96 -2.19
N GLU A 165 8.53 -14.34 -1.27
CA GLU A 165 9.84 -13.71 -1.09
C GLU A 165 10.69 -13.84 -2.36
N LYS A 166 10.70 -15.01 -3.01
CA LYS A 166 11.35 -15.18 -4.33
C LYS A 166 10.73 -14.27 -5.37
N ALA A 167 9.39 -14.22 -5.45
CA ALA A 167 8.67 -13.39 -6.40
C ALA A 167 8.93 -11.89 -6.18
N PHE A 168 9.01 -11.47 -4.92
CA PHE A 168 9.27 -10.10 -4.48
C PHE A 168 10.70 -9.66 -4.86
N ASN A 169 11.70 -10.49 -4.54
CA ASN A 169 13.11 -10.23 -4.84
C ASN A 169 13.44 -10.19 -6.33
N VAL A 170 12.61 -10.79 -7.18
CA VAL A 170 12.77 -10.69 -8.65
C VAL A 170 12.19 -9.38 -9.18
N ARG A 171 11.14 -8.82 -8.56
CA ARG A 171 10.35 -7.71 -9.11
C ARG A 171 10.73 -6.34 -8.56
N PHE A 172 10.84 -6.21 -7.25
CA PHE A 172 10.96 -4.90 -6.59
C PHE A 172 12.35 -4.26 -6.60
N PRO A 173 13.47 -5.01 -6.59
CA PRO A 173 14.78 -4.38 -6.60
C PRO A 173 15.02 -3.47 -7.81
N GLY A 174 15.05 -2.16 -7.57
CA GLY A 174 15.27 -1.14 -8.59
C GLY A 174 14.09 -0.91 -9.54
N CYS A 175 12.86 -1.32 -9.20
CA CYS A 175 11.69 -1.20 -10.09
C CYS A 175 11.27 0.25 -10.39
N MET A 176 11.62 1.20 -9.53
CA MET A 176 11.25 2.62 -9.66
C MET A 176 12.38 3.50 -10.18
N LYS A 177 13.46 2.92 -10.69
CA LYS A 177 14.61 3.68 -11.20
C LYS A 177 14.17 4.71 -12.25
N GLY A 178 14.62 5.96 -12.13
CA GLY A 178 14.22 7.04 -13.03
C GLY A 178 12.82 7.60 -12.80
N ARG A 179 12.10 7.15 -11.77
CA ARG A 179 10.74 7.60 -11.45
C ARG A 179 10.67 8.26 -10.08
N THR A 180 9.57 8.96 -9.86
CA THR A 180 9.20 9.51 -8.56
C THR A 180 8.41 8.46 -7.77
N MET A 181 8.83 8.21 -6.54
CA MET A 181 8.02 7.48 -5.56
C MET A 181 7.12 8.47 -4.83
N TYR A 182 5.81 8.32 -5.01
CA TYR A 182 4.78 9.06 -4.30
C TYR A 182 4.42 8.35 -3.00
N VAL A 183 4.37 9.10 -1.90
CA VAL A 183 3.93 8.65 -0.59
C VAL A 183 2.52 9.16 -0.37
N ILE A 184 1.55 8.25 -0.39
CA ILE A 184 0.12 8.54 -0.27
C ILE A 184 -0.35 8.14 1.14
N PRO A 185 -0.48 9.10 2.07
CA PRO A 185 -1.18 8.85 3.31
C PRO A 185 -2.69 8.91 3.05
N PHE A 186 -3.41 7.82 3.34
CA PHE A 186 -4.85 7.74 3.12
C PHE A 186 -5.62 7.12 4.30
N SER A 187 -6.89 7.53 4.44
CA SER A 187 -7.83 6.97 5.40
C SER A 187 -9.01 6.30 4.69
N MET A 188 -9.27 5.05 5.07
CA MET A 188 -10.43 4.26 4.68
C MET A 188 -11.56 4.52 5.68
N GLY A 189 -12.45 5.44 5.33
CA GLY A 189 -13.54 5.91 6.18
C GLY A 189 -13.39 7.40 6.53
N PRO A 190 -14.36 7.98 7.27
CA PRO A 190 -14.22 9.35 7.78
C PRO A 190 -13.05 9.44 8.77
N LEU A 191 -12.25 10.50 8.66
CA LEU A 191 -11.15 10.77 9.59
C LEU A 191 -11.66 10.84 11.04
N GLY A 192 -10.96 10.16 11.95
CA GLY A 192 -11.33 10.07 13.37
C GLY A 192 -12.44 9.07 13.69
N SER A 193 -13.00 8.37 12.71
CA SER A 193 -13.97 7.30 12.99
C SER A 193 -13.28 6.10 13.67
N PRO A 194 -13.89 5.48 14.70
CA PRO A 194 -13.32 4.30 15.35
C PRO A 194 -13.25 3.08 14.42
N LEU A 195 -13.99 3.10 13.31
CA LEU A 195 -13.95 2.06 12.28
C LEU A 195 -13.00 2.39 11.12
N SER A 196 -12.42 3.60 11.11
CA SER A 196 -11.50 3.99 10.05
C SER A 196 -10.15 3.28 10.21
N LYS A 197 -9.50 3.00 9.08
CA LYS A 197 -8.15 2.46 9.04
C LYS A 197 -7.28 3.35 8.16
N ILE A 198 -6.07 3.62 8.63
CA ILE A 198 -5.09 4.43 7.91
C ILE A 198 -4.12 3.50 7.17
N GLY A 199 -3.75 3.89 5.96
CA GLY A 199 -2.72 3.23 5.17
C GLY A 199 -1.76 4.25 4.58
N ILE A 200 -0.56 3.77 4.29
CA ILE A 200 0.45 4.51 3.53
C ILE A 200 0.73 3.71 2.26
N GLU A 201 0.39 4.27 1.11
CA GLU A 201 0.69 3.67 -0.19
C GLU A 201 1.89 4.36 -0.84
N LEU A 202 2.88 3.55 -1.22
CA LEU A 202 4.02 3.98 -2.00
C LEU A 202 3.80 3.55 -3.44
N THR A 203 3.82 4.49 -4.37
CA THR A 203 3.56 4.21 -5.79
C THR A 203 4.49 5.01 -6.70
N ASP A 204 4.86 4.47 -7.85
CA ASP A 204 5.57 5.17 -8.91
C ASP A 204 4.65 5.73 -10.00
N SER A 205 3.33 5.68 -9.77
CA SER A 205 2.32 6.14 -10.72
C SER A 205 1.61 7.42 -10.24
N PRO A 206 1.66 8.51 -11.02
CA PRO A 206 0.84 9.69 -10.77
C PRO A 206 -0.65 9.43 -11.00
N TYR A 207 -1.01 8.45 -11.84
CA TYR A 207 -2.40 8.05 -12.08
C TYR A 207 -3.03 7.45 -10.82
N VAL A 208 -2.28 6.58 -10.12
CA VAL A 208 -2.69 6.02 -8.83
C VAL A 208 -2.88 7.13 -7.80
N VAL A 209 -1.97 8.11 -7.72
CA VAL A 209 -2.12 9.26 -6.81
C VAL A 209 -3.42 10.02 -7.08
N ALA A 210 -3.68 10.42 -8.34
CA ALA A 210 -4.89 11.17 -8.68
C ALA A 210 -6.17 10.36 -8.37
N SER A 211 -6.16 9.05 -8.63
CA SER A 211 -7.29 8.16 -8.36
C SER A 211 -7.51 7.95 -6.86
N MET A 212 -6.45 7.74 -6.09
CA MET A 212 -6.50 7.58 -4.63
C MET A 212 -7.04 8.83 -3.94
N ARG A 213 -6.76 10.02 -4.48
CA ARG A 213 -7.29 11.29 -3.97
C ARG A 213 -8.82 11.36 -4.08
N ILE A 214 -9.39 10.75 -5.11
CA ILE A 214 -10.85 10.69 -5.32
C ILE A 214 -11.48 9.59 -4.45
N MET A 215 -10.85 8.41 -4.42
CA MET A 215 -11.42 7.21 -3.81
C MET A 215 -11.26 7.16 -2.29
N THR A 216 -10.28 7.88 -1.74
CA THR A 216 -9.94 7.86 -0.32
C THR A 216 -9.82 9.27 0.24
N ARG A 217 -9.74 9.40 1.58
CA ARG A 217 -9.36 10.66 2.20
C ARG A 217 -7.84 10.66 2.26
N MET A 218 -7.20 11.41 1.38
CA MET A 218 -5.74 11.49 1.27
C MET A 218 -5.21 12.82 1.82
N GLY A 219 -4.03 12.82 2.42
CA GLY A 219 -3.20 14.01 2.56
C GLY A 219 -2.64 14.24 3.95
N ALA A 220 -2.20 15.47 4.22
CA ALA A 220 -1.53 15.85 5.47
C ALA A 220 -2.40 15.56 6.72
N ALA A 221 -3.71 15.80 6.64
CA ALA A 221 -4.64 15.53 7.75
C ALA A 221 -4.67 14.04 8.16
N VAL A 222 -4.34 13.12 7.25
CA VAL A 222 -4.23 11.69 7.57
C VAL A 222 -2.96 11.42 8.38
N LEU A 223 -1.84 12.06 8.03
CA LEU A 223 -0.59 11.93 8.80
C LEU A 223 -0.74 12.48 10.22
N GLU A 224 -1.43 13.62 10.36
CA GLU A 224 -1.77 14.19 11.65
C GLU A 224 -2.66 13.26 12.49
N ALA A 225 -3.68 12.66 11.87
CA ALA A 225 -4.56 11.70 12.54
C ALA A 225 -3.87 10.36 12.87
N LEU A 226 -2.85 9.98 12.09
CA LEU A 226 -2.07 8.76 12.32
C LEU A 226 -1.20 8.88 13.56
N GLY A 227 -0.44 9.98 13.69
CA GLY A 227 0.61 10.09 14.70
C GLY A 227 1.53 8.88 14.68
N ASP A 228 1.76 8.26 15.84
CA ASP A 228 2.54 7.01 15.98
C ASP A 228 1.68 5.73 15.92
N GLY A 229 0.47 5.83 15.38
CA GLY A 229 -0.47 4.71 15.26
C GLY A 229 -0.07 3.65 14.24
N GLU A 230 -0.74 2.50 14.29
CA GLU A 230 -0.60 1.45 13.27
C GLU A 230 -1.22 1.88 11.94
N PHE A 231 -0.56 1.52 10.83
CA PHE A 231 -1.07 1.73 9.48
C PHE A 231 -0.82 0.50 8.60
N VAL A 232 -1.64 0.36 7.55
CA VAL A 232 -1.44 -0.65 6.52
C VAL A 232 -0.35 -0.17 5.56
N LYS A 233 0.70 -0.97 5.36
CA LYS A 233 1.76 -0.68 4.39
C LYS A 233 1.29 -1.13 3.01
N CYS A 234 1.25 -0.24 2.04
CA CYS A 234 0.93 -0.57 0.67
C CYS A 234 2.13 -0.20 -0.21
N LEU A 235 2.60 -1.15 -1.02
CA LEU A 235 3.72 -0.93 -1.94
C LEU A 235 3.28 -1.29 -3.35
N HIS A 236 3.12 -0.29 -4.18
CA HIS A 236 2.75 -0.41 -5.58
C HIS A 236 3.93 -0.01 -6.47
N SER A 237 4.13 -0.75 -7.55
CA SER A 237 4.96 -0.29 -8.67
C SER A 237 4.36 -0.78 -9.97
N VAL A 238 4.40 0.07 -11.00
CA VAL A 238 4.07 -0.35 -12.36
C VAL A 238 5.11 -1.33 -12.93
N GLY A 239 6.27 -1.49 -12.28
CA GLY A 239 7.32 -2.46 -12.67
C GLY A 239 8.20 -2.00 -13.82
N CYS A 240 8.35 -0.68 -14.03
CA CYS A 240 8.83 -0.15 -15.31
C CYS A 240 9.98 0.84 -15.15
N PRO A 241 11.14 0.37 -14.68
CA PRO A 241 12.29 1.22 -14.45
C PRO A 241 12.78 1.84 -15.76
N LEU A 242 13.26 3.08 -15.67
CA LEU A 242 13.89 3.80 -16.77
C LEU A 242 15.43 3.58 -16.76
N PRO A 243 16.08 3.59 -17.94
CA PRO A 243 15.48 3.67 -19.29
C PRO A 243 14.64 2.42 -19.61
N LEU A 244 13.59 2.59 -20.39
CA LEU A 244 12.69 1.49 -20.75
C LEU A 244 13.47 0.39 -21.47
N LYS A 245 13.42 -0.84 -20.93
CA LYS A 245 14.13 -1.99 -21.51
C LYS A 245 13.56 -2.44 -22.87
N ASN A 246 12.33 -2.04 -23.23
CA ASN A 246 11.67 -2.38 -24.50
C ASN A 246 11.07 -1.13 -25.18
N PHE A 247 11.54 -0.83 -26.40
CA PHE A 247 11.14 0.32 -27.25
C PHE A 247 9.83 0.05 -28.04
N GLY A 248 8.72 -0.16 -27.35
CA GLY A 248 7.42 -0.35 -27.99
C GLY A 248 6.32 0.42 -27.26
N HIS A 249 6.08 1.66 -27.73
CA HIS A 249 5.03 2.62 -27.33
C HIS A 249 4.91 2.92 -25.84
N HIS A 250 5.03 4.20 -25.45
CA HIS A 250 4.70 4.80 -24.14
C HIS A 250 3.88 3.93 -23.17
N GLN A 251 4.48 2.94 -22.51
CA GLN A 251 3.73 2.07 -21.61
C GLN A 251 4.65 1.33 -20.62
N PRO A 252 4.16 1.14 -19.37
CA PRO A 252 4.76 0.19 -18.47
C PRO A 252 4.79 -1.26 -19.05
N GLN A 253 5.90 -1.97 -18.83
CA GLN A 253 6.18 -3.38 -19.10
C GLN A 253 4.95 -4.29 -18.97
N GLY A 254 4.87 -5.26 -19.89
CA GLY A 254 3.71 -6.08 -20.12
C GLY A 254 3.29 -7.00 -18.96
N PRO A 255 2.13 -7.68 -19.12
CA PRO A 255 1.38 -8.36 -18.06
C PRO A 255 2.06 -9.59 -17.44
N GLU A 256 3.27 -9.96 -17.87
CA GLU A 256 3.92 -11.23 -17.47
C GLU A 256 4.30 -11.22 -15.98
N GLU A 257 4.78 -10.08 -15.47
CA GLU A 257 5.27 -9.98 -14.09
C GLU A 257 4.22 -9.47 -13.09
N VAL A 258 3.01 -9.13 -13.52
CA VAL A 258 1.92 -8.69 -12.63
C VAL A 258 1.72 -9.70 -11.48
N LEU A 259 1.71 -9.20 -10.25
CA LEU A 259 1.46 -9.95 -9.02
C LEU A 259 0.80 -9.02 -8.02
N CYS A 260 -0.39 -9.36 -7.52
CA CYS A 260 -1.04 -8.65 -6.43
C CYS A 260 -0.98 -9.54 -5.18
N GLY A 261 -0.26 -9.11 -4.15
CA GLY A 261 -0.01 -9.92 -2.95
C GLY A 261 -0.49 -9.24 -1.68
N CYS A 262 -1.24 -9.96 -0.85
CA CYS A 262 -1.64 -9.51 0.49
C CYS A 262 -0.94 -10.37 1.55
N VAL A 263 -0.02 -9.78 2.31
CA VAL A 263 0.66 -10.48 3.42
C VAL A 263 -0.14 -10.29 4.69
N SER A 264 -0.68 -11.37 5.24
CA SER A 264 -1.32 -11.35 6.56
C SER A 264 -0.29 -11.72 7.61
N GLN A 265 0.19 -10.72 8.36
CA GLN A 265 1.07 -11.00 9.49
C GLN A 265 0.19 -11.31 10.70
N CYS A 266 -0.07 -12.59 10.94
CA CYS A 266 -0.63 -13.04 12.20
C CYS A 266 0.43 -12.85 13.29
N LEU A 267 0.45 -11.68 13.93
CA LEU A 267 1.06 -11.52 15.24
C LEU A 267 0.21 -12.35 16.22
N ARG A 268 0.54 -13.63 16.40
CA ARG A 268 0.18 -14.30 17.65
C ARG A 268 1.04 -13.65 18.72
N GLU A 269 0.42 -13.04 19.71
CA GLU A 269 1.11 -12.75 20.97
C GLU A 269 1.65 -14.10 21.48
N ASP A 270 2.97 -14.30 21.40
CA ASP A 270 3.66 -15.33 22.16
C ASP A 270 3.52 -14.96 23.64
N GLN A 271 2.43 -15.38 24.27
CA GLN A 271 2.41 -15.46 25.72
C GLN A 271 3.33 -16.62 26.12
N PRO A 272 4.39 -16.39 26.92
CA PRO A 272 5.27 -17.46 27.35
C PRO A 272 4.46 -18.45 28.19
N GLY A 273 4.57 -19.73 27.82
CA GLY A 273 3.88 -20.83 28.48
C GLY A 273 4.25 -20.89 29.95
N HIS A 274 3.23 -20.84 30.81
CA HIS A 274 3.34 -21.36 32.16
C HIS A 274 2.99 -22.85 32.12
N ASP A 275 4.04 -23.67 32.12
CA ASP A 275 3.97 -25.05 32.56
C ASP A 275 3.57 -25.08 34.04
N GLU A 276 2.48 -25.79 34.38
CA GLU A 276 2.23 -26.32 35.72
C GLU A 276 1.58 -27.71 35.57
N PRO A 277 1.98 -28.71 36.39
CA PRO A 277 1.88 -30.13 36.05
C PRO A 277 0.55 -30.77 36.43
N HIS A 278 0.20 -31.83 35.70
CA HIS A 278 -0.93 -32.72 35.96
C HIS A 278 -0.95 -33.33 37.37
N SER A 279 -2.15 -33.44 37.94
CA SER A 279 -2.57 -34.60 38.76
C SER A 279 -4.11 -34.71 38.87
N PRO A 280 -4.66 -35.91 39.18
CA PRO A 280 -5.86 -36.44 38.53
C PRO A 280 -7.14 -36.50 39.40
N GLY A 281 -8.30 -36.44 38.72
CA GLY A 281 -9.56 -37.13 39.08
C GLY A 281 -10.50 -36.47 40.09
N MET A 282 -11.71 -36.10 39.65
CA MET A 282 -12.99 -36.59 40.22
C MET A 282 -14.23 -36.05 39.48
N GLU A 283 -15.00 -37.00 38.97
CA GLU A 283 -16.48 -37.11 38.92
C GLU A 283 -17.38 -35.90 38.58
N SER A 284 -17.99 -36.03 37.39
CA SER A 284 -19.43 -35.95 37.12
C SER A 284 -20.35 -35.18 38.08
N ARG A 285 -21.06 -34.19 37.51
CA ARG A 285 -22.52 -34.12 37.65
C ARG A 285 -23.16 -33.38 36.47
N VAL A 286 -24.23 -34.02 35.98
CA VAL A 286 -25.11 -33.66 34.87
C VAL A 286 -26.44 -33.17 35.46
N CYS A 287 -27.09 -32.24 34.73
CA CYS A 287 -28.49 -31.80 34.82
C CYS A 287 -28.92 -30.85 35.96
N GLY A 288 -29.65 -29.80 35.55
CA GLY A 288 -30.37 -28.83 36.36
C GLY A 288 -30.51 -27.51 35.63
#